data_AF-A0ABC9NV52-F1
#
_entry.id   AF-A0ABC9NV52-F1
#
_cell.length_a   1.000
_cell.length_b   1.000
_cell.length_c   1.000
_cell.angle_alpha   90.00
_cell.angle_beta   90.00
_cell.angle_gamma   90.00
#
_symmetry.space_group_name_H-M   'P 1'
#
loop_
_entity.id
_entity.type
_entity.pdbx_description
1 polymer ?
#
loop_
_entity_poly.entity_id
_entity_poly.type
_entity_poly.pdbx_seq_one_letter_code
_entity_poly.pdbx_strand_id
1 'polypeptide(L)'
;MAEEKSQGVKWLPLIIIVLISGGLWQISPPSGLGGPAWHSAIIFVATIASIVAKVLPIGAVGIIGITIFALAYAAGDTTPSQAIATALSELNSSLIWLIVVAFMIARGFIKTGLGRRIALQMIRLLGKRTLGLAYGLAFAGDAANLLI
;
A
#
# COMPACT_ATOMS: atom_id res chain seq x y z
N MET A 1 24.59 11.05 -0.98
CA MET A 1 24.41 9.94 -1.94
C MET A 1 24.10 8.70 -1.11
N ALA A 2 22.82 8.33 -1.00
CA ALA A 2 22.46 7.06 -0.38
C ALA A 2 22.61 5.98 -1.45
N GLU A 3 23.43 4.97 -1.19
CA GLU A 3 23.46 3.77 -2.02
C GLU A 3 22.07 3.12 -2.00
N GLU A 4 21.31 3.29 -3.09
CA GLU A 4 20.14 2.47 -3.33
C GLU A 4 20.66 1.08 -3.75
N LYS A 5 20.88 0.23 -2.75
CA LYS A 5 21.20 -1.18 -2.96
C LYS A 5 20.05 -1.76 -3.77
N SER A 6 20.29 -2.00 -5.07
CA SER A 6 19.36 -2.64 -5.98
C SER A 6 18.83 -3.90 -5.29
N GLN A 7 17.61 -3.81 -4.76
CA GLN A 7 16.91 -4.97 -4.24
C GLN A 7 16.50 -5.77 -5.47
N GLY A 8 17.43 -6.60 -5.94
CA GLY A 8 17.14 -7.60 -6.93
C GLY A 8 15.94 -8.42 -6.48
N VAL A 9 15.07 -8.74 -7.42
CA VAL A 9 13.87 -9.54 -7.18
C VAL A 9 14.27 -10.79 -6.40
N LYS A 10 13.64 -11.01 -5.24
CA LYS A 10 13.86 -12.25 -4.49
C LYS A 10 13.10 -13.37 -5.20
N TRP A 11 13.73 -13.95 -6.21
CA TRP A 11 13.13 -14.99 -7.05
C TRP A 11 12.69 -16.21 -6.26
N LEU A 12 13.42 -16.59 -5.21
CA LEU A 12 13.11 -17.76 -4.40
C LEU A 12 11.74 -17.66 -3.70
N PRO A 13 11.43 -16.63 -2.88
CA PRO A 13 10.10 -16.48 -2.30
C PRO A 13 9.01 -16.22 -3.36
N LEU A 14 9.32 -15.55 -4.48
CA LEU A 14 8.36 -15.34 -5.56
C LEU A 14 7.88 -16.67 -6.15
N ILE A 15 8.81 -17.56 -6.51
CA ILE A 15 8.51 -18.86 -7.11
C ILE A 15 7.70 -19.72 -6.13
N ILE A 16 8.04 -19.71 -4.84
CA ILE A 16 7.30 -20.45 -3.80
C ILE A 16 5.85 -19.96 -3.72
N ILE A 17 5.64 -18.64 -3.68
CA ILE A 17 4.29 -18.07 -3.58
C ILE A 17 3.47 -18.41 -4.83
N VAL A 18 4.07 -18.30 -6.03
CA VAL A 18 3.40 -18.64 -7.29
C VAL A 18 3.07 -20.12 -7.39
N LEU A 19 3.96 -21.01 -6.92
CA LEU A 19 3.70 -22.45 -6.88
C LEU A 19 2.56 -22.79 -5.92
N ILE A 20 2.54 -22.19 -4.73
CA ILE A 20 1.49 -22.43 -3.74
C ILE A 20 0.14 -21.92 -4.26
N SER A 21 0.09 -20.70 -4.80
CA SER A 21 -1.15 -20.13 -5.34
C SER A 21 -1.63 -20.89 -6.58
N GLY A 22 -0.73 -21.29 -7.48
CA GLY A 22 -1.05 -22.14 -8.62
C GLY A 22 -1.53 -23.53 -8.23
N GLY A 23 -0.97 -24.12 -7.17
CA GLY A 23 -1.44 -25.40 -6.61
C GLY A 23 -2.84 -25.29 -6.02
N LEU A 24 -3.12 -24.22 -5.26
CA LEU A 24 -4.45 -23.95 -4.69
C LEU A 24 -5.51 -23.66 -5.77
N TRP A 25 -5.11 -23.10 -6.91
CA TRP A 25 -6.00 -22.82 -8.04
C TRP A 25 -6.63 -24.10 -8.63
N GLN A 26 -5.89 -25.21 -8.62
CA GLN A 26 -6.37 -26.49 -9.17
C GLN A 26 -7.30 -27.25 -8.20
N ILE A 27 -7.39 -26.80 -6.94
CA ILE A 27 -8.23 -27.43 -5.91
C ILE A 27 -9.63 -26.85 -6.01
N SER A 28 -10.64 -27.72 -6.08
CA SER A 28 -12.05 -27.31 -6.06
C SER A 28 -12.38 -26.56 -4.76
N PRO A 29 -13.21 -25.51 -4.83
CA PRO A 29 -13.52 -24.68 -3.68
C PRO A 29 -14.14 -25.50 -2.53
N PRO A 30 -13.86 -25.17 -1.27
CA PRO A 30 -14.53 -25.79 -0.12
C PRO A 30 -16.05 -25.62 -0.21
N SER A 31 -16.80 -26.58 0.34
CA SER A 31 -18.26 -26.56 0.34
C SER A 31 -18.81 -25.24 0.90
N GLY A 32 -19.63 -24.53 0.10
CA GLY A 32 -20.24 -23.25 0.47
C GLY A 32 -19.56 -22.00 -0.11
N LEU A 33 -18.43 -22.14 -0.81
CA LEU A 33 -17.76 -21.04 -1.50
C LEU A 33 -18.01 -21.09 -3.01
N GLY A 34 -18.39 -19.94 -3.58
CA GLY A 34 -18.48 -19.79 -5.03
C GLY A 34 -17.10 -19.82 -5.69
N GLY A 35 -17.01 -20.38 -6.91
CA GLY A 35 -15.76 -20.45 -7.67
C GLY A 35 -15.01 -19.10 -7.78
N PRO A 36 -15.68 -17.99 -8.15
CA PRO A 36 -15.02 -16.69 -8.21
C PRO A 36 -14.46 -16.19 -6.88
N ALA A 37 -15.16 -16.45 -5.77
CA ALA A 37 -14.70 -16.07 -4.43
C ALA A 37 -13.42 -16.80 -4.03
N TRP A 38 -13.28 -18.07 -4.41
CA TRP A 38 -12.08 -18.87 -4.15
C TRP A 38 -10.85 -18.32 -4.89
N HIS A 39 -10.98 -18.07 -6.19
CA HIS A 39 -9.89 -17.51 -7.01
C HIS A 39 -9.46 -16.12 -6.52
N SER A 40 -10.42 -15.26 -6.16
CA SER A 40 -10.16 -13.94 -5.59
C SER A 40 -9.39 -14.02 -4.27
N ALA A 41 -9.76 -14.96 -3.38
CA ALA A 41 -9.06 -15.18 -2.12
C ALA A 41 -7.62 -15.67 -2.31
N ILE A 42 -7.38 -16.59 -3.26
CA ILE A 42 -6.03 -17.08 -3.57
C ILE A 42 -5.11 -15.92 -3.99
N ILE A 43 -5.58 -15.06 -4.90
CA ILE A 43 -4.81 -13.91 -5.39
C ILE A 43 -4.54 -12.92 -4.25
N PHE A 44 -5.53 -12.68 -3.39
CA PHE A 44 -5.37 -11.79 -2.23
C PHE A 44 -4.29 -12.30 -1.25
N VAL A 45 -4.34 -13.57 -0.86
CA VAL A 45 -3.34 -14.17 0.04
C VAL A 45 -1.96 -14.18 -0.61
N ALA A 46 -1.85 -14.52 -1.90
CA ALA A 46 -0.60 -14.48 -2.64
C ALA A 46 0.01 -13.06 -2.69
N THR A 47 -0.84 -12.04 -2.84
CA THR A 47 -0.42 -10.63 -2.84
C THR A 47 0.11 -10.20 -1.47
N ILE A 48 -0.60 -10.53 -0.38
CA ILE A 48 -0.13 -10.25 0.99
C ILE A 48 1.19 -10.95 1.26
N ALA A 49 1.30 -12.24 0.94
CA ALA A 49 2.53 -13.01 1.12
C ALA A 49 3.71 -12.37 0.38
N SER A 50 3.48 -11.87 -0.84
CA SER A 50 4.50 -11.20 -1.66
C SER A 50 4.99 -9.88 -1.05
N ILE A 51 4.07 -9.12 -0.44
CA ILE A 51 4.38 -7.86 0.27
C ILE A 51 5.19 -8.15 1.54
N VAL A 52 4.75 -9.12 2.36
CA VAL A 52 5.41 -9.49 3.63
C VAL A 52 6.81 -10.06 3.37
N ALA A 53 6.97 -10.92 2.35
CA ALA A 53 8.26 -11.46 1.95
C ALA A 53 9.20 -10.39 1.33
N LYS A 54 8.71 -9.17 1.09
CA LYS A 54 9.44 -8.05 0.47
C LYS A 54 10.12 -8.50 -0.82
N VAL A 55 9.34 -9.14 -1.70
CA VAL A 55 9.82 -9.68 -2.98
C VAL A 55 10.15 -8.55 -3.95
N LEU A 56 9.30 -7.53 -3.97
CA LEU A 56 9.29 -6.38 -4.87
C LEU A 56 8.73 -5.15 -4.11
N PRO A 57 8.92 -3.92 -4.62
CA PRO A 57 8.28 -2.73 -4.07
C PRO A 57 6.77 -2.87 -4.02
N ILE A 58 6.14 -2.35 -2.96
CA ILE A 58 4.70 -2.51 -2.69
C ILE A 58 3.84 -2.10 -3.90
N GLY A 59 4.20 -0.98 -4.55
CA GLY A 59 3.51 -0.51 -5.75
C GLY A 59 3.62 -1.47 -6.95
N ALA A 60 4.79 -2.10 -7.15
CA ALA A 60 4.99 -3.06 -8.23
C ALA A 60 4.18 -4.34 -7.99
N VAL A 61 4.18 -4.86 -6.76
CA VAL A 61 3.36 -6.03 -6.38
C VAL A 61 1.87 -5.73 -6.58
N GLY A 62 1.41 -4.53 -6.22
CA GLY A 62 0.03 -4.10 -6.43
C GLY A 62 -0.39 -4.10 -7.90
N ILE A 63 0.41 -3.51 -8.79
CA ILE A 63 0.12 -3.46 -10.24
C ILE A 63 0.09 -4.87 -10.83
N ILE A 64 1.06 -5.72 -10.47
CA ILE A 64 1.11 -7.12 -10.93
C ILE A 64 -0.11 -7.89 -10.41
N GLY A 65 -0.47 -7.71 -9.15
CA GLY A 65 -1.65 -8.34 -8.53
C GLY A 65 -2.95 -7.99 -9.24
N ILE A 66 -3.19 -6.71 -9.51
CA ILE A 66 -4.38 -6.23 -10.26
C ILE A 66 -4.38 -6.81 -11.69
N THR A 67 -3.21 -6.84 -12.33
CA THR A 67 -3.07 -7.40 -13.68
C THR A 67 -3.41 -8.89 -13.70
N ILE A 68 -2.89 -9.67 -12.76
CA ILE A 68 -3.20 -11.11 -12.62
C ILE A 68 -4.67 -11.30 -12.29
N PHE A 69 -5.26 -10.48 -11.41
CA PHE A 69 -6.68 -10.54 -11.06
C PHE A 69 -7.59 -10.35 -12.28
N ALA A 70 -7.29 -9.38 -13.14
CA ALA A 70 -8.02 -9.14 -14.37
C ALA A 70 -7.81 -10.25 -15.42
N LEU A 71 -6.56 -10.71 -15.61
CA LEU A 71 -6.22 -11.76 -16.57
C LEU A 71 -6.80 -13.14 -16.18
N ALA A 72 -6.86 -13.43 -14.89
CA ALA A 72 -7.36 -14.69 -14.37
C ALA A 72 -8.89 -14.73 -14.23
N TYR A 73 -9.60 -13.65 -14.62
CA TYR A 73 -11.06 -13.50 -14.48
C TYR A 73 -11.53 -13.89 -13.07
N ALA A 74 -10.78 -13.52 -12.04
CA ALA A 74 -10.98 -14.01 -10.68
C ALA A 74 -12.35 -13.61 -10.10
N ALA A 75 -12.93 -12.50 -10.60
CA ALA A 75 -14.27 -12.05 -10.25
C ALA A 75 -15.41 -12.83 -10.95
N GLY A 76 -15.10 -13.71 -11.91
CA GLY A 76 -16.10 -14.47 -12.68
C GLY A 76 -16.71 -13.71 -13.85
N ASP A 77 -16.07 -12.61 -14.28
CA ASP A 77 -16.52 -11.80 -15.41
C ASP A 77 -16.38 -12.56 -16.74
N THR A 78 -17.37 -12.43 -17.63
CA THR A 78 -17.41 -13.15 -18.91
C THR A 78 -16.77 -12.39 -20.06
N THR A 79 -16.47 -11.09 -19.87
CA THR A 79 -15.87 -10.24 -20.90
C THR A 79 -14.57 -9.58 -20.41
N PRO A 80 -13.56 -9.40 -21.28
CA PRO A 80 -12.30 -8.74 -20.89
C PRO A 80 -12.49 -7.30 -20.40
N SER A 81 -13.43 -6.57 -21.01
CA SER A 81 -13.74 -5.19 -20.64
C SER A 81 -14.28 -5.09 -19.21
N GLN A 82 -15.19 -5.99 -18.84
CA GLN A 82 -15.73 -6.04 -17.48
C GLN A 82 -14.68 -6.45 -16.47
N ALA A 83 -13.84 -7.45 -16.76
CA ALA A 83 -12.77 -7.88 -15.85
C ALA A 83 -11.80 -6.74 -15.49
N ILE A 84 -11.44 -5.91 -16.47
CA ILE A 84 -10.58 -4.74 -16.26
C ILE A 84 -11.33 -3.67 -15.44
N ALA A 85 -12.60 -3.41 -15.75
CA ALA A 85 -13.41 -2.45 -15.01
C ALA A 85 -13.59 -2.87 -13.54
N THR A 86 -13.86 -4.15 -13.27
CA THR A 86 -13.97 -4.72 -11.93
C THR A 86 -12.65 -4.65 -11.18
N ALA A 87 -11.52 -4.93 -11.83
CA ALA A 87 -10.20 -4.86 -11.20
C ALA A 87 -9.77 -3.43 -10.83
N LEU A 88 -10.20 -2.43 -11.61
CA LEU A 88 -9.83 -1.02 -11.42
C LEU A 88 -10.84 -0.21 -10.60
N SER A 89 -12.06 -0.73 -10.40
CA SER A 89 -13.15 0.00 -9.71
C SER A 89 -12.73 0.47 -8.32
N GLU A 90 -12.01 -0.36 -7.59
CA GLU A 90 -11.51 -0.08 -6.23
C GLU A 90 -10.48 1.04 -6.20
N LEU A 91 -9.73 1.27 -7.28
CA LEU A 91 -8.79 2.39 -7.38
C LEU A 91 -9.50 3.75 -7.43
N ASN A 92 -10.78 3.77 -7.81
CA ASN A 92 -11.60 4.98 -7.82
C ASN A 92 -12.37 5.19 -6.51
N SER A 93 -11.86 4.66 -5.39
CA SER A 93 -12.44 4.90 -4.07
C SER A 93 -12.13 6.30 -3.54
N SER A 94 -13.13 6.95 -2.94
CA SER A 94 -13.00 8.26 -2.29
C SER A 94 -11.88 8.30 -1.25
N LEU A 95 -11.65 7.18 -0.54
CA LEU A 95 -10.59 7.06 0.47
C LEU A 95 -9.20 7.15 -0.16
N ILE A 96 -8.95 6.46 -1.28
CA ILE A 96 -7.66 6.49 -1.97
C ILE A 96 -7.38 7.91 -2.48
N TRP A 97 -8.38 8.55 -3.08
CA TRP A 97 -8.26 9.93 -3.54
C TRP A 97 -8.05 10.93 -2.39
N LEU A 98 -8.65 10.72 -1.24
CA LEU A 98 -8.41 11.52 -0.03
C LEU A 98 -6.93 11.48 0.38
N ILE A 99 -6.34 10.29 0.36
CA ILE A 99 -4.90 10.09 0.64
C ILE A 99 -4.05 10.85 -0.39
N VAL A 100 -4.37 10.73 -1.68
CA VAL A 100 -3.65 11.42 -2.77
C VAL A 100 -3.69 12.94 -2.60
N VAL A 101 -4.87 13.52 -2.33
CA VAL A 101 -5.04 14.96 -2.12
C VAL A 101 -4.27 15.43 -0.89
N ALA A 102 -4.32 14.69 0.22
CA ALA A 102 -3.56 15.01 1.43
C ALA A 102 -2.05 15.06 1.16
N PHE A 103 -1.50 14.06 0.45
CA PHE A 103 -0.09 14.06 0.06
C PHE A 103 0.27 15.19 -0.92
N MET A 104 -0.63 15.53 -1.85
CA MET A 104 -0.44 16.63 -2.78
C MET A 104 -0.35 17.98 -2.05
N ILE A 105 -1.25 18.24 -1.09
CA ILE A 105 -1.24 19.43 -0.24
C ILE A 105 0.04 19.47 0.62
N ALA A 106 0.42 18.35 1.25
CA ALA A 106 1.63 18.25 2.04
C ALA A 106 2.89 18.59 1.22
N ARG A 107 3.00 18.07 -0.02
CA ARG A 107 4.10 18.45 -0.93
C ARG A 107 4.04 19.92 -1.33
N GLY A 108 2.84 20.49 -1.51
CA GLY A 108 2.65 21.93 -1.72
C GLY A 108 3.22 22.78 -0.58
N PHE A 109 2.99 22.39 0.68
CA PHE A 109 3.53 23.07 1.86
C PHE A 109 5.04 22.95 1.98
N ILE A 110 5.60 21.80 1.61
CA ILE A 110 7.06 21.60 1.57
C ILE A 110 7.69 22.48 0.48
N LYS A 111 7.13 22.50 -0.73
CA LYS A 111 7.67 23.26 -1.87
C LYS A 111 7.60 24.77 -1.67
N THR A 112 6.52 25.27 -1.07
CA THR A 112 6.35 26.70 -0.75
C THR A 112 7.13 27.14 0.50
N GLY A 113 7.66 26.18 1.26
CA GLY A 113 8.37 26.45 2.52
C GLY A 113 7.46 26.90 3.67
N LEU A 114 6.12 26.86 3.51
CA LEU A 114 5.16 27.22 4.55
C LEU A 114 5.33 26.35 5.81
N GLY A 115 5.52 25.04 5.63
CA GLY A 115 5.78 24.13 6.76
C GLY A 115 7.04 24.53 7.54
N ARG A 116 8.10 24.98 6.85
CA ARG A 116 9.33 25.45 7.50
C ARG A 116 9.13 26.78 8.21
N ARG A 117 8.35 27.71 7.66
CA ARG A 117 8.01 28.98 8.33
C ARG A 117 7.25 28.73 9.63
N ILE A 118 6.25 27.86 9.59
CA ILE A 118 5.45 27.48 10.77
C ILE A 118 6.33 26.77 11.81
N ALA A 119 7.18 25.82 11.39
CA ALA A 119 8.12 25.14 12.28
C ALA A 119 9.08 26.12 12.97
N LEU A 120 9.63 27.10 12.23
CA LEU A 120 10.50 28.13 12.80
C LEU A 120 9.76 29.04 13.77
N GLN A 121 8.49 29.36 13.53
CA GLN A 121 7.66 30.11 14.49
C GLN A 121 7.44 29.32 15.78
N MET A 122 7.13 28.03 15.69
CA MET A 122 7.00 27.14 16.86
C MET A 122 8.32 27.08 17.66
N ILE A 123 9.47 26.93 16.99
CA ILE A 123 10.78 26.93 17.65
C ILE A 123 11.08 28.28 18.30
N ARG A 124 10.68 29.42 17.70
CA ARG A 124 10.85 30.73 18.35
C ARG A 124 10.03 30.87 19.63
N LEU A 125 8.85 30.25 19.70
CA LEU A 125 7.99 30.28 20.89
C LEU A 125 8.46 29.32 21.98
N LEU A 126 8.73 28.05 21.65
CA LEU A 126 9.08 27.00 22.62
C LEU A 126 10.59 26.82 22.86
N GLY A 127 11.41 27.26 21.90
CA GLY A 127 12.86 27.01 21.85
C GLY A 127 13.72 27.87 22.76
N LYS A 128 13.12 28.75 23.57
CA LYS A 128 13.87 29.58 24.53
C LYS A 128 14.54 28.76 25.64
N ARG A 129 14.05 27.53 25.90
CA ARG A 129 14.62 26.56 26.84
C ARG A 129 14.60 25.17 26.23
N THR A 130 15.65 24.38 26.43
CA THR A 130 15.74 22.97 25.98
C THR A 130 14.60 22.10 26.50
N LEU A 131 14.13 22.35 27.73
CA LEU A 131 12.93 21.72 28.29
C LEU A 131 11.66 22.03 27.48
N GLY A 132 11.50 23.26 26.97
CA GLY A 132 10.33 23.64 26.16
C GLY A 132 10.28 22.92 24.81
N LEU A 133 11.43 22.67 24.19
CA LEU A 133 11.52 21.81 23.00
C LEU A 133 11.22 20.36 23.34
N ALA A 134 11.73 19.84 24.46
CA ALA A 134 11.47 18.47 24.90
C ALA A 134 9.97 18.23 25.15
N TYR A 135 9.28 19.17 25.83
CA TYR A 135 7.82 19.11 26.01
C TYR A 135 7.07 19.23 24.68
N GLY A 136 7.49 20.13 23.78
CA GLY A 136 6.89 20.25 22.45
C GLY A 136 7.02 18.97 21.61
N LEU A 137 8.18 18.29 21.71
CA LEU A 137 8.42 17.03 21.01
C LEU A 137 7.63 15.87 21.61
N ALA A 138 7.54 15.81 22.95
CA ALA A 138 6.73 14.82 23.64
C ALA A 138 5.24 14.95 23.26
N PHE A 139 4.72 16.18 23.23
CA PHE A 139 3.33 16.44 22.83
C PHE A 139 3.09 16.08 21.35
N ALA A 140 4.02 16.39 20.46
CA ALA A 140 3.94 16.00 19.04
C ALA A 140 4.05 14.48 18.84
N GLY A 141 4.85 13.80 19.67
CA GLY A 141 5.02 12.35 19.66
C GLY A 141 3.78 11.61 20.17
N ASP A 142 3.21 12.03 21.30
CA ASP A 142 1.99 11.41 21.85
C ASP A 142 0.75 11.68 21.00
N ALA A 143 0.64 12.86 20.38
CA ALA A 143 -0.43 13.14 19.43
C ALA A 143 -0.39 12.23 18.19
N ALA A 144 0.79 11.72 17.80
CA ALA A 144 0.92 10.75 16.71
C ALA A 144 0.53 9.32 17.13
N ASN A 145 0.66 8.98 18.41
CA ASN A 145 0.32 7.66 18.94
C ASN A 145 -1.16 7.52 19.35
N LEU A 146 -1.87 8.65 19.52
CA LEU A 146 -3.32 8.69 19.76
C LEU A 146 -4.17 8.69 18.47
N LEU A 147 -3.53 8.81 17.29
CA LEU A 147 -4.19 8.85 15.98
C LEU A 147 -4.00 7.58 15.14
N ILE A 148 -3.37 6.54 15.70
CA ILE A 148 -3.25 5.19 15.15
C ILE A 148 -3.91 4.23 16.14
#